data_AF-A0A3P8ND32-F1
#
_entry.id   AF-A0A3P8ND32-F1
#
_cell.length_a   1.000
_cell.length_b   1.000
_cell.length_c   1.000
_cell.angle_alpha   90.00
_cell.angle_beta   90.00
_cell.angle_gamma   90.00
#
_symmetry.space_group_name_H-M   'P 1'
#
loop_
_entity.id
_entity.type
_entity.pdbx_description
1 polymer ?
#
loop_
_entity_poly.entity_id
_entity_poly.type
_entity_poly.pdbx_seq_one_letter_code
_entity_poly.pdbx_strand_id
1 'polypeptide(L)'
;MESTLEQHLDDTMKNPAVVGVLCTDQQGHNLGCRGSLSDEHGGVVSVLAKQAAALTKDPTDTPTVCLESESGSSGGKSPRNLLLSL
;
A
#
# COMPACT_ATOMS: atom_id res chain seq x y z
N MET A 1 20.68 4.82 5.47
CA MET A 1 20.04 4.14 4.34
C MET A 1 18.54 3.93 4.58
N GLU A 2 18.07 3.86 5.83
CA GLU A 2 16.64 3.89 6.19
C GLU A 2 16.02 5.30 6.13
N SER A 3 16.83 6.33 6.35
CA SER A 3 16.42 7.75 6.34
C SER A 3 15.75 8.20 5.04
N THR A 4 16.13 7.65 3.89
CA THR A 4 15.58 8.04 2.59
C THR A 4 14.19 7.45 2.37
N LEU A 5 13.98 6.19 2.78
CA LEU A 5 12.66 5.55 2.69
C LEU A 5 11.68 6.21 3.64
N GLU A 6 12.09 6.41 4.89
CA GLU A 6 11.26 7.09 5.90
C GLU A 6 10.84 8.49 5.44
N GLN A 7 11.78 9.28 4.89
CA GLN A 7 11.47 10.59 4.33
C GLN A 7 10.46 10.52 3.17
N HIS A 8 10.58 9.51 2.31
CA HIS A 8 9.66 9.31 1.19
C HIS A 8 8.24 8.93 1.66
N LEU A 9 8.14 8.10 2.70
CA LEU A 9 6.87 7.75 3.32
C LEU A 9 6.22 8.99 3.94
N ASP A 10 6.99 9.81 4.66
CA ASP A 10 6.51 11.07 5.24
C ASP A 10 6.10 12.08 4.16
N ASP A 11 6.83 12.17 3.05
CA ASP A 11 6.48 13.03 1.91
C ASP A 11 5.19 12.58 1.22
N THR A 12 4.96 11.26 1.09
CA THR A 12 3.74 10.69 0.53
C THR A 12 2.52 11.01 1.39
N MET A 13 2.68 10.98 2.71
CA MET A 13 1.63 11.34 3.68
C MET A 13 1.30 12.83 3.71
N LYS A 14 2.10 13.71 3.08
CA LYS A 14 1.73 15.14 2.94
C LYS A 14 0.56 15.34 1.99
N ASN A 15 0.25 14.37 1.12
CA ASN A 15 -0.92 14.44 0.26
C ASN A 15 -2.19 14.18 1.08
N PRO A 16 -3.13 15.13 1.18
CA PRO A 16 -4.32 14.99 2.02
C PRO A 16 -5.30 13.89 1.56
N ALA A 17 -5.15 13.39 0.33
CA ALA A 17 -5.91 12.24 -0.16
C ALA A 17 -5.33 10.89 0.29
N VAL A 18 -4.06 10.86 0.74
CA VAL A 18 -3.40 9.64 1.24
C VAL A 18 -3.64 9.54 2.73
N VAL A 19 -4.24 8.42 3.16
CA VAL A 19 -4.53 8.15 4.58
C VAL A 19 -3.54 7.19 5.23
N GLY A 20 -2.74 6.50 4.42
CA GLY A 20 -1.70 5.59 4.88
C GLY A 20 -0.85 5.07 3.72
N VAL A 21 0.39 4.70 4.02
CA VAL A 21 1.33 4.08 3.08
C VAL A 21 2.10 2.97 3.81
N LEU A 22 2.37 1.88 3.12
CA LEU A 22 3.10 0.72 3.63
C LEU A 22 4.05 0.23 2.54
N CYS A 23 5.31 0.02 2.90
CA CYS A 23 6.30 -0.61 2.06
C CYS A 23 6.72 -1.95 2.67
N THR A 24 6.74 -3.00 1.86
CA THR A 24 7.13 -4.35 2.29
C THR A 24 8.15 -4.96 1.34
N ASP A 25 8.92 -5.93 1.81
CA ASP A 25 9.67 -6.82 0.93
C ASP A 25 8.75 -7.90 0.30
N GLN A 26 9.33 -8.75 -0.56
CA GLN A 26 8.60 -9.85 -1.18
C GLN A 26 8.16 -10.94 -0.19
N GLN A 27 8.70 -10.97 1.03
CA GLN A 27 8.31 -11.92 2.08
C GLN A 27 7.17 -11.37 2.94
N GLY A 28 6.79 -10.10 2.75
CA GLY A 28 5.78 -9.42 3.56
C GLY A 28 6.34 -8.80 4.83
N HIS A 29 7.66 -8.69 4.96
CA HIS A 29 8.26 -7.93 6.04
C HIS A 29 8.08 -6.44 5.80
N ASN A 30 7.56 -5.74 6.82
CA ASN A 30 7.41 -4.30 6.77
C ASN A 30 8.77 -3.61 6.75
N LEU A 31 9.02 -2.82 5.72
CA LEU A 31 10.19 -1.94 5.58
C LEU A 31 9.91 -0.52 6.09
N GLY A 32 8.63 -0.15 6.20
CA GLY A 32 8.19 1.13 6.73
C GLY A 32 6.69 1.36 6.48
N CYS A 33 6.00 1.96 7.45
CA CYS A 33 4.58 2.29 7.36
C CYS A 33 4.27 3.67 7.95
N ARG A 34 3.19 4.28 7.46
CA ARG A 34 2.61 5.52 8.00
C ARG A 34 1.09 5.54 7.89
N GLY A 35 0.45 6.34 8.75
CA GLY A 35 -0.98 6.60 8.70
C GLY A 35 -1.81 5.43 9.20
N SER A 36 -2.85 5.05 8.47
CA SER A 36 -3.81 4.03 8.87
C SER A 36 -3.32 2.57 8.72
N LEU A 37 -2.11 2.35 8.21
CA LEU A 37 -1.54 1.02 7.99
C LEU A 37 -0.49 0.70 9.07
N SER A 38 -0.59 -0.49 9.64
CA SER A 38 0.36 -1.08 10.61
C SER A 38 1.14 -2.26 9.99
N ASP A 39 2.13 -2.77 10.73
CA ASP A 39 3.01 -3.88 10.31
C ASP A 39 2.26 -5.18 10.02
N GLU A 40 1.12 -5.42 10.67
CA GLU A 40 0.30 -6.63 10.47
C GLU A 40 -0.21 -6.77 9.03
N HIS A 41 -0.32 -5.65 8.30
CA HIS A 41 -0.82 -5.63 6.93
C HIS A 41 0.24 -6.08 5.90
N GLY A 42 1.51 -6.19 6.29
CA GLY A 42 2.58 -6.49 5.33
C GLY A 42 2.45 -7.87 4.69
N GLY A 43 1.99 -8.86 5.48
CA GLY A 43 1.73 -10.21 5.00
C GLY A 43 0.68 -10.23 3.89
N VAL A 44 -0.50 -9.64 4.12
CA VAL A 44 -1.60 -9.64 3.13
C VAL A 44 -1.24 -8.87 1.87
N VAL A 45 -0.55 -7.73 2.01
CA VAL A 45 -0.07 -6.91 0.89
C VAL A 45 0.85 -7.70 -0.04
N SER A 46 1.83 -8.41 0.53
CA SER A 46 2.76 -9.23 -0.26
C SER A 46 2.09 -10.41 -0.95
N VAL A 47 1.04 -10.98 -0.36
CA VAL A 47 0.29 -12.08 -0.97
C VAL A 47 -0.55 -11.58 -2.14
N LEU A 48 -1.26 -10.47 -1.97
CA LEU A 48 -2.02 -9.83 -3.05
C LEU A 48 -1.13 -9.48 -4.22
N ALA A 49 0.07 -8.95 -3.94
CA ALA A 49 1.09 -8.66 -4.93
C ALA A 49 1.47 -9.88 -5.78
N LYS A 50 1.83 -10.98 -5.10
CA LYS A 50 2.21 -12.24 -5.75
C LYS A 50 1.07 -12.82 -6.57
N GLN A 51 -0.15 -12.77 -6.02
CA GLN A 51 -1.33 -13.25 -6.71
C GLN A 51 -1.63 -12.42 -7.97
N ALA A 52 -1.49 -11.09 -7.91
CA ALA A 52 -1.67 -10.22 -9.06
C ALA A 52 -0.59 -10.46 -10.13
N ALA A 53 0.68 -10.56 -9.73
CA ALA A 53 1.78 -10.88 -10.64
C ALA A 53 1.58 -12.21 -11.36
N ALA A 54 0.95 -13.20 -10.72
CA ALA A 54 0.63 -14.49 -11.35
C ALA A 54 -0.47 -14.42 -12.43
N LEU A 55 -1.22 -13.30 -12.52
CA LEU A 55 -2.25 -13.12 -13.56
C LEU A 55 -1.65 -12.67 -14.90
N THR A 56 -0.44 -12.12 -14.90
CA THR A 56 0.28 -11.73 -16.11
C THR A 56 1.32 -12.78 -16.48
N LYS A 57 1.52 -12.97 -17.80
CA LYS A 57 2.54 -13.88 -18.33
C LYS A 57 3.88 -13.19 -18.54
N ASP A 58 3.86 -11.86 -18.58
CA ASP A 58 5.06 -11.05 -18.76
C ASP A 58 5.64 -10.71 -17.38
N PRO A 59 6.86 -11.15 -17.04
CA PRO A 59 7.47 -10.86 -15.75
C PRO A 59 7.87 -9.38 -15.58
N THR A 60 7.78 -8.57 -16.64
CA THR A 60 8.04 -7.12 -16.60
C THR A 60 6.78 -6.30 -16.39
N ASP A 61 5.61 -6.92 -16.51
CA ASP A 61 4.32 -6.30 -16.25
C ASP A 61 4.05 -6.32 -14.74
N THR A 62 4.03 -5.14 -14.11
CA THR A 62 3.81 -4.99 -12.67
C THR A 62 2.38 -4.51 -12.41
N PRO A 63 1.44 -5.43 -12.16
CA PRO A 63 0.04 -5.08 -11.98
C PRO A 63 -0.16 -4.28 -10.69
N THR A 64 -1.07 -3.31 -10.74
CA THR A 64 -1.51 -2.54 -9.56
C THR A 64 -2.77 -3.19 -8.97
N VAL A 65 -2.78 -3.39 -7.65
CA VAL A 65 -3.95 -3.91 -6.94
C VAL A 65 -4.67 -2.76 -6.23
N CYS A 66 -5.93 -2.55 -6.59
CA CYS A 66 -6.79 -1.55 -5.96
C CYS A 66 -7.84 -2.27 -5.10
N LEU A 67 -7.86 -1.95 -3.80
CA LEU A 67 -8.92 -2.40 -2.90
C LEU A 67 -9.85 -1.21 -2.62
N GLU A 68 -11.09 -1.32 -3.08
CA GLU A 68 -12.15 -0.35 -2.81
C GLU A 68 -13.15 -0.96 -1.83
N SER A 69 -13.55 -0.20 -0.83
CA SER A 69 -14.56 -0.61 0.15
C SER A 69 -15.50 0.56 0.42
N GLU A 70 -16.80 0.31 0.41
CA GLU A 70 -17.84 1.28 0.77
C GLU A 70 -17.94 1.49 2.30
N SER A 71 -16.82 1.46 3.02
CA SER A 71 -16.85 1.70 4.46
C SER A 71 -17.02 3.19 4.76
N GLY A 72 -18.24 3.68 4.56
CA GLY A 72 -18.71 4.96 5.06
C GLY A 72 -18.94 4.88 6.56
N SER A 73 -17.97 5.35 7.36
CA SER A 73 -18.34 5.87 8.68
C SER A 73 -18.93 7.26 8.45
N SER A 74 -20.22 7.39 8.77
CA SER A 74 -21.01 8.61 8.76
C SER A 74 -20.20 9.85 9.18
N GLY A 75 -19.79 10.66 8.20
CA GLY A 75 -19.00 11.87 8.42
C GLY A 75 -18.05 12.13 7.26
N GLY A 76 -18.56 12.80 6.23
CA GLY A 76 -17.91 13.06 4.93
C GLY A 76 -16.39 13.06 4.90
N LYS A 77 -15.82 12.10 4.16
CA LYS A 77 -14.53 12.20 3.48
C LYS A 77 -14.49 11.13 2.37
N SER A 78 -14.01 11.55 1.20
CA SER A 78 -13.92 10.87 -0.10
C SER A 78 -13.69 9.34 -0.10
N PRO A 79 -14.03 8.64 -1.22
CA PRO A 79 -13.67 7.24 -1.39
C PRO A 79 -12.19 7.04 -1.07
N ARG A 80 -11.93 6.19 -0.07
CA ARG A 80 -10.56 5.86 0.35
C ARG A 80 -10.09 4.69 -0.51
N ASN A 81 -9.43 5.00 -1.60
CA ASN A 81 -8.82 3.98 -2.43
C ASN A 81 -7.48 3.62 -1.79
N LEU A 82 -7.33 2.39 -1.30
CA LEU A 82 -6.01 1.88 -0.95
C LEU A 82 -5.32 1.49 -2.25
N LEU A 83 -4.45 2.38 -2.74
CA LEU A 83 -3.60 2.09 -3.89
C LEU A 83 -2.35 1.38 -3.37
N LEU A 84 -2.24 0.09 -3.67
CA LEU A 84 -1.06 -0.70 -3.36
C LEU A 84 -0.16 -0.73 -4.59
N SER A 85 0.78 0.21 -4.65
CA SER A 85 1.86 0.21 -5.66
C SER A 85 3.01 -0.66 -5.14
N LEU A 86 3.28 -1.76 -5.85
CA LEU A 86 4.26 -2.79 -5.52
C LEU A 86 5.53 -2.63 -6.33
#